data_AF-A0A9D2K0Y8-F1
#
_entry.id   AF-A0A9D2K0Y8-F1
#
_cell.length_a   1.000
_cell.length_b   1.000
_cell.length_c   1.000
_cell.angle_alpha   90.00
_cell.angle_beta   90.00
_cell.angle_gamma   90.00
#
_symmetry.space_group_name_H-M   'P 1'
#
loop_
_entity.id
_entity.type
_entity.pdbx_description
1 polymer ?
#
loop_
_entity_poly.entity_id
_entity_poly.type
_entity_poly.pdbx_seq_one_letter_code
_entity_poly.pdbx_strand_id
1 'polypeptide(L)'
;MPVYDPLSVINNFRYTVALPAPSLYAQYNNLTNVDIVLNALLRLGFDDVYEVSAAAELVSEAAREYIRAHAEEAPFISSACPSVVRLIRVKFPSLVSRLLPIKAPVEAAAEIARARAMKKTGLKPEEIGIIFISPCPSKVSYAKAPLGIEKSNIDNVVAIKDVYPLLLPHMKHDESQLSPISASGRIGIGWSNAGGEAGGLLVDNYLAADGIVNILRVLEELEDEKLHGLTFVELNACSGGCVGGTLTVENAYIAAAKTKRLVRYQPVSKNHLSDNPELKNIYWADNVEYEPVFRLGNTFKESLRMMGKVEELTAQFPGLDCGSCGAPTCQTLAEDIVRGDAAPNDCIYVLRANIADLSRKISHLTENADPERTLSEEDDRLLHKYIKELTTELTSFGVPDRSGKEDPIT
;
A
#
# COMPACT_ATOMS: atom_id res chain seq x y z
N MET A 1 4.43 2.79 9.20
CA MET A 1 4.09 3.24 7.83
C MET A 1 4.62 2.23 6.82
N PRO A 2 3.87 1.81 5.78
CA PRO A 2 4.37 0.89 4.77
C PRO A 2 5.40 1.61 3.89
N VAL A 3 6.66 1.56 4.31
CA VAL A 3 7.81 2.06 3.54
C VAL A 3 8.28 0.93 2.63
N TYR A 4 8.38 1.23 1.33
CA TYR A 4 8.93 0.32 0.32
C TYR A 4 10.46 0.21 0.51
N ASP A 5 11.06 -0.84 -0.02
CA ASP A 5 12.48 -1.13 0.14
C ASP A 5 13.37 -0.31 -0.81
N PRO A 6 14.60 0.06 -0.41
CA PRO A 6 15.58 0.62 -1.33
C PRO A 6 16.06 -0.43 -2.33
N LEU A 7 16.49 -0.02 -3.53
CA LEU A 7 16.98 -0.97 -4.54
C LEU A 7 18.22 -1.77 -4.08
N SER A 8 18.98 -1.28 -3.09
CA SER A 8 20.15 -1.98 -2.57
C SER A 8 19.86 -3.38 -1.99
N VAL A 9 18.59 -3.72 -1.73
CA VAL A 9 18.17 -5.07 -1.31
C VAL A 9 18.55 -6.16 -2.30
N ILE A 10 18.81 -5.84 -3.57
CA ILE A 10 19.31 -6.81 -4.55
C ILE A 10 20.63 -7.48 -4.09
N ASN A 11 21.43 -6.78 -3.29
CA ASN A 11 22.72 -7.28 -2.81
C ASN A 11 22.59 -8.25 -1.61
N ASN A 12 21.38 -8.41 -1.06
CA ASN A 12 21.14 -9.26 0.10
C ASN A 12 20.92 -10.73 -0.28
N PHE A 13 20.80 -11.03 -1.56
CA PHE A 13 20.47 -12.36 -2.09
C PHE A 13 21.57 -12.87 -3.01
N ARG A 14 21.65 -14.19 -3.18
CA ARG A 14 22.61 -14.82 -4.10
C ARG A 14 22.10 -14.86 -5.53
N TYR A 15 20.79 -14.80 -5.70
CA TYR A 15 20.11 -14.74 -6.99
C TYR A 15 18.86 -13.89 -6.86
N THR A 16 18.62 -12.99 -7.79
CA THR A 16 17.51 -12.05 -7.74
C THR A 16 16.65 -12.15 -8.99
N VAL A 17 15.33 -12.10 -8.79
CA VAL A 17 14.36 -12.03 -9.88
C VAL A 17 13.56 -10.74 -9.78
N ALA A 18 13.65 -9.89 -10.79
CA ALA A 18 12.82 -8.71 -10.89
C ALA A 18 11.42 -9.10 -11.37
N LEU A 19 10.40 -8.62 -10.67
CA LEU A 19 9.01 -8.66 -11.11
C LEU A 19 8.57 -7.25 -11.52
N PRO A 20 8.74 -6.83 -12.78
CA PRO A 20 8.24 -5.53 -13.24
C PRO A 20 6.71 -5.55 -13.31
N ALA A 21 6.07 -4.58 -12.66
CA ALA A 21 4.66 -4.30 -12.91
C ALA A 21 4.46 -3.84 -14.37
N PRO A 22 3.33 -4.18 -15.03
CA PRO A 22 3.07 -3.73 -16.41
C PRO A 22 3.04 -2.21 -16.54
N SER A 23 2.70 -1.49 -15.46
CA SER A 23 2.70 -0.04 -15.41
C SER A 23 4.09 0.58 -15.58
N LEU A 24 5.18 -0.17 -15.32
CA LEU A 24 6.55 0.30 -15.51
C LEU A 24 6.82 0.68 -16.98
N TYR A 25 6.29 -0.10 -17.93
CA TYR A 25 6.53 0.15 -19.36
C TYR A 25 5.97 1.50 -19.82
N ALA A 26 4.88 1.95 -19.22
CA ALA A 26 4.24 3.21 -19.57
C ALA A 26 4.95 4.46 -19.02
N GLN A 27 5.95 4.28 -18.14
CA GLN A 27 6.67 5.40 -17.52
C GLN A 27 7.71 6.03 -18.44
N TYR A 28 8.11 5.31 -19.49
CA TYR A 28 9.16 5.76 -20.41
C TYR A 28 8.59 6.43 -21.65
N ASN A 29 9.33 7.40 -22.19
CA ASN A 29 9.01 8.01 -23.47
C ASN A 29 9.54 7.14 -24.62
N ASN A 30 8.80 7.12 -25.73
CA ASN A 30 9.19 6.43 -26.97
C ASN A 30 9.50 4.94 -26.81
N LEU A 31 8.92 4.28 -25.82
CA LEU A 31 9.04 2.83 -25.66
C LEU A 31 8.20 2.12 -26.72
N THR A 32 8.86 1.47 -27.67
CA THR A 32 8.24 0.69 -28.75
C THR A 32 8.23 -0.81 -28.44
N ASN A 33 9.19 -1.26 -27.64
CA ASN A 33 9.41 -2.67 -27.32
C ASN A 33 9.69 -2.81 -25.81
N VAL A 34 8.95 -3.70 -25.14
CA VAL A 34 9.13 -3.97 -23.69
C VAL A 34 10.47 -4.64 -23.38
N ASP A 35 11.06 -5.36 -24.34
CA ASP A 35 12.37 -5.99 -24.18
C ASP A 35 13.48 -4.97 -23.86
N ILE A 36 13.30 -3.70 -24.22
CA ILE A 36 14.22 -2.61 -23.84
C ILE A 36 14.30 -2.49 -22.32
N VAL A 37 13.15 -2.52 -21.63
CA VAL A 37 13.06 -2.41 -20.17
C VAL A 37 13.52 -3.71 -19.51
N LEU A 38 13.11 -4.87 -20.05
CA LEU A 38 13.48 -6.18 -19.49
C LEU A 38 14.99 -6.42 -19.54
N ASN A 39 15.63 -6.15 -20.67
CA ASN A 39 17.09 -6.26 -20.79
C ASN A 39 17.80 -5.19 -19.94
N ALA A 40 17.21 -4.00 -19.76
CA ALA A 40 17.77 -2.98 -18.89
C ALA A 40 17.77 -3.41 -17.41
N LEU A 41 16.76 -4.15 -16.96
CA LEU A 41 16.71 -4.72 -15.60
C LEU A 41 17.85 -5.72 -15.37
N LEU A 42 18.12 -6.60 -16.34
CA LEU A 42 19.26 -7.53 -16.26
C LEU A 42 20.59 -6.76 -16.21
N ARG A 43 20.74 -5.72 -17.03
CA ARG A 43 21.96 -4.87 -17.06
C ARG A 43 22.13 -4.01 -15.80
N LEU A 44 21.04 -3.68 -15.12
CA LEU A 44 21.05 -2.94 -13.86
C LEU A 44 21.61 -3.81 -12.71
N GLY A 45 21.50 -5.13 -12.82
CA GLY A 45 22.09 -6.07 -11.87
C GLY A 45 21.17 -7.19 -11.38
N PHE A 46 19.94 -7.31 -11.91
CA PHE A 46 19.10 -8.48 -11.61
C PHE A 46 19.59 -9.72 -12.38
N ASP A 47 19.52 -10.89 -11.77
CA ASP A 47 19.94 -12.15 -12.41
C ASP A 47 18.87 -12.73 -13.35
N ASP A 48 17.60 -12.44 -13.08
CA ASP A 48 16.46 -12.85 -13.91
C ASP A 48 15.32 -11.82 -13.87
N VAL A 49 14.39 -11.97 -14.82
CA VAL A 49 13.19 -11.13 -14.88
C VAL A 49 11.98 -12.00 -15.20
N TYR A 50 10.91 -11.84 -14.43
CA TYR A 50 9.62 -12.46 -14.73
C TYR A 50 8.53 -11.40 -14.75
N GLU A 51 7.92 -11.18 -15.91
CA GLU A 51 6.92 -10.14 -16.09
C GLU A 51 5.64 -10.40 -15.29
N VAL A 52 5.20 -9.45 -14.48
CA VAL A 52 3.89 -9.56 -13.81
C VAL A 52 2.74 -9.55 -14.83
N SER A 53 2.94 -8.94 -16.00
CA SER A 53 2.00 -9.02 -17.12
C SER A 53 1.82 -10.45 -17.64
N ALA A 54 2.84 -11.31 -17.61
CA ALA A 54 2.69 -12.70 -18.03
C ALA A 54 1.74 -13.46 -17.08
N ALA A 55 1.91 -13.28 -15.76
CA ALA A 55 1.00 -13.84 -14.77
C ALA A 55 -0.41 -13.23 -14.81
N ALA A 56 -0.55 -11.96 -15.22
CA ALA A 56 -1.87 -11.33 -15.38
C ALA A 56 -2.73 -12.01 -16.45
N GLU A 57 -2.11 -12.61 -17.48
CA GLU A 57 -2.83 -13.41 -18.47
C GLU A 57 -3.37 -14.71 -17.87
N LEU A 58 -2.58 -15.36 -17.01
CA LEU A 58 -2.99 -16.57 -16.26
C LEU A 58 -4.16 -16.26 -15.32
N VAL A 59 -4.08 -15.14 -14.60
CA VAL A 59 -5.16 -14.66 -13.73
C VAL A 59 -6.41 -14.34 -14.55
N SER A 60 -6.27 -13.71 -15.72
CA SER A 60 -7.40 -13.45 -16.62
C SER A 60 -8.05 -14.75 -17.11
N GLU A 61 -7.26 -15.78 -17.42
CA GLU A 61 -7.77 -17.10 -17.79
C GLU A 61 -8.56 -17.76 -16.66
N ALA A 62 -7.99 -17.83 -15.46
CA ALA A 62 -8.66 -18.40 -14.29
C ALA A 62 -9.93 -17.62 -13.92
N ALA A 63 -9.91 -16.30 -14.06
CA ALA A 63 -11.06 -15.45 -13.81
C ALA A 63 -12.21 -15.76 -14.78
N ARG A 64 -11.91 -15.93 -16.08
CA ARG A 64 -12.91 -16.34 -17.08
C ARG A 64 -13.54 -17.69 -16.75
N GLU A 65 -12.72 -18.67 -16.35
CA GLU A 65 -13.19 -20.00 -15.97
C GLU A 65 -14.07 -19.95 -14.72
N TYR A 66 -13.63 -19.20 -13.70
CA TYR A 66 -14.37 -19.06 -12.45
C TYR A 66 -15.73 -18.38 -12.66
N ILE A 67 -15.75 -17.25 -13.36
CA ILE A 67 -16.97 -16.48 -13.64
C ILE A 67 -17.96 -17.33 -14.44
N ARG A 68 -17.48 -18.12 -15.42
CA ARG A 68 -18.35 -19.01 -16.20
C ARG A 68 -18.94 -20.13 -15.36
N ALA A 69 -18.17 -20.69 -14.44
CA ALA A 69 -18.59 -21.78 -13.58
C ALA A 69 -19.58 -21.34 -12.49
N HIS A 70 -19.58 -20.06 -12.11
CA HIS A 70 -20.37 -19.49 -11.00
C HIS A 70 -21.22 -18.30 -11.47
N ALA A 71 -21.76 -18.35 -12.69
CA ALA A 71 -22.43 -17.20 -13.32
C ALA A 71 -23.61 -16.64 -12.49
N GLU A 72 -24.22 -17.47 -11.64
CA GLU A 72 -25.29 -17.12 -10.70
C GLU A 72 -24.84 -16.24 -9.52
N GLU A 73 -23.55 -16.20 -9.21
CA GLU A 73 -22.97 -15.38 -8.12
C GLU A 73 -22.59 -13.97 -8.59
N ALA A 74 -22.85 -13.62 -9.85
CA ALA A 74 -22.58 -12.29 -10.39
C ALA A 74 -23.35 -11.17 -9.61
N PRO A 75 -22.80 -9.94 -9.54
CA PRO A 75 -21.52 -9.51 -10.11
C PRO A 75 -20.31 -9.93 -9.28
N PHE A 76 -19.19 -10.22 -9.95
CA PHE A 76 -17.89 -10.42 -9.32
C PHE A 76 -17.08 -9.13 -9.27
N ILE A 77 -16.41 -8.86 -8.15
CA ILE A 77 -15.54 -7.70 -7.95
C ILE A 77 -14.08 -8.15 -8.06
N SER A 78 -13.28 -7.44 -8.86
CA SER A 78 -11.83 -7.67 -8.95
C SER A 78 -11.16 -7.63 -7.58
N SER A 79 -10.23 -8.57 -7.35
CA SER A 79 -9.39 -8.63 -6.16
C SER A 79 -7.94 -8.16 -6.41
N ALA A 80 -7.64 -7.66 -7.60
CA ALA A 80 -6.27 -7.29 -8.01
C ALA A 80 -5.69 -6.10 -7.21
N CYS A 81 -6.54 -5.12 -6.90
CA CYS A 81 -6.17 -3.91 -6.19
C CYS A 81 -6.30 -4.11 -4.66
N PRO A 82 -5.19 -4.25 -3.91
CA PRO A 82 -5.25 -4.54 -2.48
C PRO A 82 -5.87 -3.41 -1.65
N SER A 83 -5.83 -2.17 -2.13
CA SER A 83 -6.52 -1.05 -1.50
C SER A 83 -8.04 -1.21 -1.56
N VAL A 84 -8.57 -1.69 -2.69
CA VAL A 84 -10.02 -1.91 -2.86
C VAL A 84 -10.48 -3.06 -2.00
N VAL A 85 -9.77 -4.19 -2.01
CA VAL A 85 -10.11 -5.35 -1.16
C VAL A 85 -10.12 -4.95 0.31
N ARG A 86 -9.11 -4.21 0.79
CA ARG A 86 -9.10 -3.72 2.18
C ARG A 86 -10.22 -2.73 2.47
N LEU A 87 -10.55 -1.84 1.53
CA LEU A 87 -11.68 -0.93 1.68
C LEU A 87 -13.01 -1.70 1.83
N ILE A 88 -13.24 -2.72 1.00
CA ILE A 88 -14.42 -3.59 1.07
C ILE A 88 -14.49 -4.29 2.44
N ARG A 89 -13.37 -4.86 2.90
CA ARG A 89 -13.29 -5.50 4.23
C ARG A 89 -13.64 -4.57 5.38
N VAL A 90 -13.44 -3.26 5.25
CA VAL A 90 -13.65 -2.31 6.35
C VAL A 90 -15.00 -1.62 6.26
N LYS A 91 -15.40 -1.18 5.06
CA LYS A 91 -16.59 -0.33 4.85
C LYS A 91 -17.77 -1.07 4.21
N PHE A 92 -17.55 -2.13 3.43
CA PHE A 92 -18.58 -2.83 2.66
C PHE A 92 -18.57 -4.35 2.89
N PRO A 93 -18.73 -4.83 4.15
CA PRO A 93 -18.65 -6.26 4.48
C PRO A 93 -19.59 -7.15 3.68
N SER A 94 -20.76 -6.62 3.27
CA SER A 94 -21.75 -7.34 2.46
C SER A 94 -21.18 -7.78 1.10
N LEU A 95 -20.26 -6.99 0.54
CA LEU A 95 -19.63 -7.20 -0.77
C LEU A 95 -18.41 -8.12 -0.72
N VAL A 96 -17.97 -8.55 0.46
CA VAL A 96 -16.81 -9.47 0.61
C VAL A 96 -17.04 -10.78 -0.14
N SER A 97 -18.26 -11.30 -0.10
CA SER A 97 -18.66 -12.53 -0.82
C SER A 97 -18.62 -12.38 -2.35
N ARG A 98 -18.60 -11.14 -2.87
CA ARG A 98 -18.55 -10.86 -4.30
C ARG A 98 -17.11 -10.73 -4.83
N LEU A 99 -16.10 -10.74 -3.96
CA LEU A 99 -14.70 -10.66 -4.37
C LEU A 99 -14.30 -11.91 -5.15
N LEU A 100 -13.65 -11.73 -6.29
CA LEU A 100 -13.13 -12.83 -7.09
C LEU A 100 -11.99 -13.53 -6.33
N PRO A 101 -12.12 -14.82 -5.97
CA PRO A 101 -11.21 -15.50 -5.04
C PRO A 101 -9.95 -16.02 -5.74
N ILE A 102 -9.25 -15.14 -6.44
CA ILE A 102 -8.06 -15.44 -7.24
C ILE A 102 -6.86 -14.63 -6.73
N LYS A 103 -5.69 -15.25 -6.68
CA LYS A 103 -4.42 -14.61 -6.32
C LYS A 103 -4.16 -13.41 -7.22
N ALA A 104 -3.62 -12.34 -6.65
CA ALA A 104 -3.18 -11.19 -7.44
C ALA A 104 -2.07 -11.62 -8.44
N PRO A 105 -1.99 -11.02 -9.64
CA PRO A 105 -0.99 -11.40 -10.65
C PRO A 105 0.46 -11.38 -10.16
N VAL A 106 0.80 -10.43 -9.28
CA VAL A 106 2.14 -10.34 -8.69
C VAL A 106 2.49 -11.55 -7.81
N GLU A 107 1.50 -12.15 -7.16
CA GLU A 107 1.70 -13.34 -6.32
C GLU A 107 1.90 -14.58 -7.19
N ALA A 108 1.06 -14.76 -8.21
CA ALA A 108 1.23 -15.84 -9.18
C ALA A 108 2.60 -15.72 -9.89
N ALA A 109 3.01 -14.50 -10.26
CA ALA A 109 4.33 -14.22 -10.81
C ALA A 109 5.45 -14.59 -9.82
N ALA A 110 5.31 -14.24 -8.55
CA ALA A 110 6.30 -14.54 -7.52
C ALA A 110 6.47 -16.05 -7.27
N GLU A 111 5.35 -16.80 -7.21
CA GLU A 111 5.36 -18.26 -7.06
C GLU A 111 6.08 -18.93 -8.23
N ILE A 112 5.73 -18.56 -9.47
CA ILE A 112 6.35 -19.11 -10.69
C ILE A 112 7.84 -18.73 -10.75
N ALA A 113 8.17 -17.46 -10.53
CA ALA A 113 9.53 -16.95 -10.57
C ALA A 113 10.43 -17.66 -9.57
N ARG A 114 9.96 -17.84 -8.33
CA ARG A 114 10.72 -18.56 -7.29
C ARG A 114 10.93 -20.01 -7.67
N ALA A 115 9.89 -20.72 -8.09
CA ALA A 115 10.00 -22.12 -8.48
C ALA A 115 10.98 -22.33 -9.65
N ARG A 116 10.94 -21.45 -10.65
CA ARG A 116 11.87 -21.48 -11.79
C ARG A 116 13.30 -21.15 -11.37
N ALA A 117 13.49 -20.13 -10.54
CA ALA A 117 14.82 -19.76 -10.03
C ALA A 117 15.45 -20.90 -9.19
N MET A 118 14.67 -21.54 -8.31
CA MET A 118 15.13 -22.72 -7.56
C MET A 118 15.54 -23.87 -8.47
N LYS A 119 14.71 -24.18 -9.49
CA LYS A 119 15.02 -25.24 -10.46
C LYS A 119 16.27 -24.92 -11.29
N LYS A 120 16.44 -23.66 -11.69
CA LYS A 120 17.56 -23.19 -12.52
C LYS A 120 18.89 -23.18 -11.76
N THR A 121 18.87 -22.75 -10.49
CA THR A 121 20.08 -22.46 -9.71
C THR A 121 20.43 -23.53 -8.67
N GLY A 122 19.45 -24.33 -8.23
CA GLY A 122 19.59 -25.24 -7.09
C GLY A 122 19.69 -24.53 -5.73
N LEU A 123 19.49 -23.21 -5.67
CA LEU A 123 19.52 -22.43 -4.44
C LEU A 123 18.26 -22.66 -3.60
N LYS A 124 18.39 -22.46 -2.29
CA LYS A 124 17.26 -22.50 -1.37
C LYS A 124 16.37 -21.26 -1.53
N PRO A 125 15.07 -21.34 -1.15
CA PRO A 125 14.15 -20.21 -1.26
C PRO A 125 14.67 -18.92 -0.63
N GLU A 126 15.36 -19.01 0.50
CA GLU A 126 15.84 -17.86 1.28
C GLU A 126 17.06 -17.18 0.65
N GLU A 127 17.75 -17.86 -0.27
CA GLU A 127 18.89 -17.31 -1.02
C GLU A 127 18.45 -16.59 -2.30
N ILE A 128 17.16 -16.69 -2.66
CA ILE A 128 16.57 -16.13 -3.87
C ILE A 128 15.67 -14.95 -3.50
N GLY A 129 16.04 -13.76 -3.97
CA GLY A 129 15.26 -12.53 -3.77
C GLY A 129 14.24 -12.33 -4.88
N ILE A 130 12.96 -12.40 -4.55
CA ILE A 130 11.85 -12.06 -5.45
C ILE A 130 11.43 -10.61 -5.19
N ILE A 131 11.78 -9.73 -6.13
CA ILE A 131 11.74 -8.28 -5.92
C ILE A 131 10.71 -7.65 -6.86
N PHE A 132 9.62 -7.14 -6.28
CA PHE A 132 8.55 -6.50 -7.04
C PHE A 132 8.82 -5.01 -7.27
N ILE A 133 8.85 -4.59 -8.53
CA ILE A 133 9.00 -3.18 -8.92
C ILE A 133 7.60 -2.58 -9.07
N SER A 134 7.17 -1.90 -8.01
CA SER A 134 5.76 -1.61 -7.74
C SER A 134 5.36 -0.16 -8.04
N PRO A 135 4.18 0.06 -8.66
CA PRO A 135 3.56 1.39 -8.75
C PRO A 135 2.86 1.82 -7.44
N CYS A 136 2.73 0.92 -6.45
CA CYS A 136 1.77 1.07 -5.37
C CYS A 136 2.35 0.72 -3.99
N PRO A 137 2.21 1.59 -2.98
CA PRO A 137 2.63 1.30 -1.61
C PRO A 137 1.77 0.21 -0.96
N SER A 138 0.50 0.05 -1.36
CA SER A 138 -0.37 -1.01 -0.83
C SER A 138 0.12 -2.42 -1.16
N LYS A 139 1.02 -2.56 -2.15
CA LYS A 139 1.69 -3.83 -2.46
C LYS A 139 2.83 -4.15 -1.47
N VAL A 140 3.41 -3.15 -0.81
CA VAL A 140 4.30 -3.36 0.35
C VAL A 140 3.51 -4.01 1.49
N SER A 141 2.34 -3.45 1.82
CA SER A 141 1.47 -4.02 2.84
C SER A 141 0.94 -5.40 2.43
N TYR A 142 0.66 -5.62 1.14
CA TYR A 142 0.26 -6.94 0.62
C TYR A 142 1.37 -7.97 0.82
N ALA A 143 2.64 -7.64 0.51
CA ALA A 143 3.74 -8.59 0.70
C ALA A 143 3.92 -9.01 2.18
N LYS A 144 3.63 -8.10 3.12
CA LYS A 144 3.73 -8.37 4.57
C LYS A 144 2.49 -9.05 5.16
N ALA A 145 1.31 -8.66 4.70
CA ALA A 145 0.01 -9.15 5.15
C ALA A 145 -0.88 -9.35 3.91
N PRO A 146 -0.70 -10.48 3.20
CA PRO A 146 -1.40 -10.75 1.95
C PRO A 146 -2.88 -11.05 2.19
N LEU A 147 -3.66 -11.04 1.11
CA LEU A 147 -5.11 -11.23 1.13
C LEU A 147 -5.43 -12.54 0.41
N GLY A 148 -6.14 -13.45 1.08
CA GLY A 148 -6.55 -14.75 0.53
C GLY A 148 -5.46 -15.82 0.51
N ILE A 149 -4.29 -15.55 1.08
CA ILE A 149 -3.18 -16.50 1.24
C ILE A 149 -2.49 -16.27 2.58
N GLU A 150 -1.84 -17.30 3.11
CA GLU A 150 -1.11 -17.24 4.39
C GLU A 150 0.18 -16.42 4.29
N LYS A 151 0.99 -16.66 3.25
CA LYS A 151 2.31 -16.05 3.08
C LYS A 151 2.60 -15.71 1.62
N SER A 152 3.06 -14.48 1.40
CA SER A 152 3.49 -13.97 0.11
C SER A 152 4.84 -14.54 -0.31
N ASN A 153 4.99 -14.81 -1.62
CA ASN A 153 6.26 -15.18 -2.25
C ASN A 153 7.12 -13.96 -2.63
N ILE A 154 6.67 -12.74 -2.34
CA ILE A 154 7.43 -11.51 -2.60
C ILE A 154 8.29 -11.19 -1.36
N ASP A 155 9.61 -11.06 -1.54
CA ASP A 155 10.53 -10.75 -0.44
C ASP A 155 10.66 -9.24 -0.22
N ASN A 156 10.76 -8.49 -1.33
CA ASN A 156 10.95 -7.04 -1.27
C ASN A 156 10.11 -6.33 -2.34
N VAL A 157 9.72 -5.10 -2.02
CA VAL A 157 8.95 -4.23 -2.92
C VAL A 157 9.69 -2.92 -3.08
N VAL A 158 10.14 -2.63 -4.30
CA VAL A 158 10.85 -1.38 -4.64
C VAL A 158 9.95 -0.46 -5.45
N ALA A 159 10.10 0.86 -5.28
CA ALA A 159 9.27 1.85 -5.97
C ALA A 159 9.71 2.06 -7.42
N ILE A 160 8.74 2.13 -8.34
CA ILE A 160 9.00 2.47 -9.75
C ILE A 160 9.78 3.79 -9.88
N LYS A 161 9.39 4.84 -9.15
CA LYS A 161 10.05 6.15 -9.21
C LYS A 161 11.55 6.14 -8.83
N ASP A 162 11.97 5.17 -8.03
CA ASP A 162 13.36 5.06 -7.58
C ASP A 162 14.18 4.19 -8.56
N VAL A 163 13.54 3.21 -9.20
CA VAL A 163 14.15 2.37 -10.25
C VAL A 163 14.19 3.09 -11.60
N TYR A 164 13.20 3.93 -11.89
CA TYR A 164 13.03 4.65 -13.16
C TYR A 164 14.31 5.37 -13.64
N PRO A 165 14.93 6.27 -12.85
CA PRO A 165 16.11 7.00 -13.32
C PRO A 165 17.33 6.10 -13.49
N LEU A 166 17.42 5.03 -12.69
CA LEU A 166 18.53 4.08 -12.74
C LEU A 166 18.48 3.19 -13.97
N LEU A 167 17.29 2.92 -14.52
CA LEU A 167 17.14 2.14 -15.75
C LEU A 167 17.51 2.91 -17.01
N LEU A 168 17.34 4.25 -17.04
CA LEU A 168 17.54 5.06 -18.26
C LEU A 168 18.90 4.83 -18.95
N PRO A 169 20.05 4.78 -18.24
CA PRO A 169 21.35 4.52 -18.89
C PRO A 169 21.49 3.12 -19.50
N HIS A 170 20.71 2.15 -19.04
CA HIS A 170 20.76 0.75 -19.46
C HIS A 170 19.78 0.41 -20.61
N MET A 171 18.80 1.29 -20.86
CA MET A 171 17.82 1.15 -21.94
C MET A 171 18.47 1.40 -23.31
N LYS A 172 18.74 0.32 -24.05
CA LYS A 172 19.22 0.40 -25.44
C LYS A 172 18.03 0.26 -26.39
N HIS A 173 17.87 1.25 -27.27
CA HIS A 173 16.82 1.26 -28.29
C HIS A 173 17.22 0.53 -29.57
N ASP A 174 18.49 0.14 -29.72
CA ASP A 174 18.93 -0.73 -30.80
C ASP A 174 18.45 -2.17 -30.53
N GLU A 175 17.42 -2.58 -31.26
CA GLU A 175 16.79 -3.90 -31.09
C GLU A 175 17.74 -5.07 -31.38
N SER A 176 18.80 -4.86 -32.17
CA SER A 176 19.80 -5.91 -32.43
C SER A 176 20.60 -6.29 -31.18
N GLN A 177 20.57 -5.44 -30.15
CA GLN A 177 21.26 -5.64 -28.87
C GLN A 177 20.33 -6.19 -27.77
N LEU A 178 19.09 -6.56 -28.10
CA LEU A 178 18.10 -7.05 -27.16
C LEU A 178 17.94 -8.56 -27.29
N SER A 179 17.89 -9.25 -26.15
CA SER A 179 17.39 -10.62 -26.11
C SER A 179 15.86 -10.57 -26.05
N PRO A 180 15.13 -11.35 -26.89
CA PRO A 180 13.67 -11.37 -26.88
C PRO A 180 13.16 -12.21 -25.71
N ILE A 181 13.04 -11.57 -24.54
CA ILE A 181 12.64 -12.20 -23.27
C ILE A 181 11.21 -11.84 -22.87
N SER A 182 10.51 -11.02 -23.67
CA SER A 182 9.12 -10.64 -23.47
C SER A 182 8.16 -11.83 -23.58
N ALA A 183 7.59 -12.21 -22.44
CA ALA A 183 6.65 -13.29 -22.26
C ALA A 183 5.20 -12.81 -22.24
N SER A 184 4.90 -11.51 -22.23
CA SER A 184 3.51 -11.01 -22.17
C SER A 184 2.95 -10.49 -23.51
N GLY A 185 1.63 -10.57 -23.66
CA GLY A 185 0.82 -10.01 -24.75
C GLY A 185 -0.01 -8.80 -24.32
N ARG A 186 -1.01 -8.44 -25.14
CA ARG A 186 -1.83 -7.23 -24.92
C ARG A 186 -2.70 -7.32 -23.67
N ILE A 187 -3.21 -8.51 -23.31
CA ILE A 187 -4.00 -8.69 -22.08
C ILE A 187 -3.09 -8.36 -20.89
N GLY A 188 -1.95 -9.03 -20.79
CA GLY A 188 -1.04 -8.85 -19.66
C GLY A 188 -0.56 -7.42 -19.46
N ILE A 189 -0.12 -6.74 -20.53
CA ILE A 189 0.34 -5.34 -20.46
C ILE A 189 -0.85 -4.40 -20.19
N GLY A 190 -2.03 -4.72 -20.73
CA GLY A 190 -3.25 -3.94 -20.62
C GLY A 190 -3.74 -3.74 -19.18
N TRP A 191 -3.51 -4.71 -18.29
CA TRP A 191 -3.84 -4.66 -16.86
C TRP A 191 -3.26 -3.44 -16.11
N SER A 192 -2.27 -2.76 -16.69
CA SER A 192 -1.75 -1.52 -16.11
C SER A 192 -2.77 -0.37 -16.14
N ASN A 193 -3.73 -0.40 -17.06
CA ASN A 193 -4.77 0.61 -17.20
C ASN A 193 -6.08 0.17 -16.54
N ALA A 194 -6.89 1.14 -16.11
CA ALA A 194 -8.28 0.90 -15.75
C ALA A 194 -9.07 0.32 -16.93
N GLY A 195 -9.87 -0.73 -16.66
CA GLY A 195 -10.57 -1.53 -17.66
C GLY A 195 -9.69 -2.58 -18.34
N GLY A 196 -8.41 -2.67 -17.97
CA GLY A 196 -7.45 -3.61 -18.56
C GLY A 196 -7.69 -5.05 -18.16
N GLU A 197 -8.09 -5.28 -16.90
CA GLU A 197 -8.47 -6.61 -16.40
C GLU A 197 -9.79 -7.05 -17.03
N ALA A 198 -10.81 -6.19 -16.97
CA ALA A 198 -12.12 -6.47 -17.55
C ALA A 198 -12.03 -6.75 -19.07
N GLY A 199 -11.22 -5.97 -19.80
CA GLY A 199 -10.94 -6.23 -21.21
C GLY A 199 -10.25 -7.58 -21.47
N GLY A 200 -9.53 -8.12 -20.49
CA GLY A 200 -8.95 -9.46 -20.52
C GLY A 200 -9.95 -10.59 -20.28
N LEU A 201 -11.09 -10.31 -19.65
CA LEU A 201 -12.14 -11.29 -19.36
C LEU A 201 -13.03 -11.60 -20.56
N LEU A 202 -13.07 -10.71 -21.56
CA LEU A 202 -13.91 -10.85 -22.76
C LEU A 202 -15.41 -11.02 -22.41
N VAL A 203 -15.86 -10.29 -21.39
CA VAL A 203 -17.28 -10.19 -21.00
C VAL A 203 -17.82 -8.81 -21.41
N ASP A 204 -19.08 -8.75 -21.83
CA ASP A 204 -19.68 -7.49 -22.31
C ASP A 204 -20.24 -6.63 -21.16
N ASN A 205 -20.80 -7.29 -20.14
CA ASN A 205 -21.48 -6.63 -19.03
C ASN A 205 -20.51 -6.41 -17.87
N TYR A 206 -19.60 -5.44 -18.00
CA TYR A 206 -18.71 -5.06 -16.91
C TYR A 206 -18.77 -3.56 -16.61
N LEU A 207 -18.38 -3.22 -15.39
CA LEU A 207 -18.11 -1.86 -14.96
C LEU A 207 -16.63 -1.74 -14.62
N ALA A 208 -15.95 -0.74 -15.18
CA ALA A 208 -14.59 -0.39 -14.79
C ALA A 208 -14.57 1.05 -14.25
N ALA A 209 -14.11 1.22 -13.02
CA ALA A 209 -13.98 2.53 -12.38
C ALA A 209 -12.65 2.68 -11.65
N ASP A 210 -12.17 3.91 -11.58
CA ASP A 210 -10.87 4.25 -11.05
C ASP A 210 -10.89 5.54 -10.23
N GLY A 211 -9.94 5.66 -9.29
CA GLY A 211 -9.86 6.75 -8.34
C GLY A 211 -10.71 6.48 -7.09
N ILE A 212 -10.08 6.62 -5.91
CA ILE A 212 -10.66 6.24 -4.62
C ILE A 212 -12.06 6.82 -4.36
N VAL A 213 -12.31 8.07 -4.76
CA VAL A 213 -13.61 8.75 -4.58
C VAL A 213 -14.69 8.14 -5.46
N ASN A 214 -14.35 7.78 -6.71
CA ASN A 214 -15.31 7.21 -7.65
C ASN A 214 -15.67 5.78 -7.25
N ILE A 215 -14.67 4.97 -6.88
CA ILE A 215 -14.92 3.58 -6.49
C ILE A 215 -15.75 3.49 -5.19
N LEU A 216 -15.62 4.46 -4.28
CA LEU A 216 -16.47 4.53 -3.08
C LEU A 216 -17.95 4.65 -3.46
N ARG A 217 -18.27 5.51 -4.43
CA ARG A 217 -19.65 5.68 -4.93
C ARG A 217 -20.15 4.41 -5.62
N VAL A 218 -19.31 3.77 -6.43
CA VAL A 218 -19.66 2.50 -7.08
C VAL A 218 -19.92 1.40 -6.07
N LEU A 219 -19.11 1.29 -5.02
CA LEU A 219 -19.31 0.31 -3.95
C LEU A 219 -20.60 0.60 -3.16
N GLU A 220 -20.90 1.86 -2.87
CA GLU A 220 -22.17 2.27 -2.24
C GLU A 220 -23.37 1.90 -3.13
N GLU A 221 -23.31 2.16 -4.43
CA GLU A 221 -24.37 1.79 -5.37
C GLU A 221 -24.50 0.27 -5.59
N LEU A 222 -23.41 -0.49 -5.47
CA LEU A 222 -23.43 -1.96 -5.49
C LEU A 222 -24.09 -2.53 -4.23
N GLU A 223 -23.74 -2.01 -3.04
CA GLU A 223 -24.33 -2.44 -1.76
C GLU A 223 -25.82 -2.08 -1.67
N ASP A 224 -26.21 -0.92 -2.20
CA ASP A 224 -27.61 -0.48 -2.32
C ASP A 224 -28.40 -1.24 -3.42
N GLU A 225 -27.77 -2.20 -4.10
CA GLU A 225 -28.34 -2.95 -5.22
C GLU A 225 -28.87 -2.06 -6.36
N LYS A 226 -28.26 -0.89 -6.62
CA LYS A 226 -28.67 0.03 -7.71
C LYS A 226 -28.10 -0.37 -9.08
N LEU A 227 -27.00 -1.11 -9.08
CA LEU A 227 -26.32 -1.56 -10.30
C LEU A 227 -26.69 -3.02 -10.61
N HIS A 228 -27.43 -3.21 -11.70
CA HIS A 228 -27.92 -4.53 -12.11
C HIS A 228 -27.31 -5.01 -13.43
N GLY A 229 -27.34 -6.33 -13.65
CA GLY A 229 -26.94 -6.94 -14.92
C GLY A 229 -25.44 -6.98 -15.19
N LEU A 230 -24.61 -6.58 -14.21
CA LEU A 230 -23.16 -6.66 -14.29
C LEU A 230 -22.68 -8.09 -14.02
N THR A 231 -21.76 -8.56 -14.84
CA THR A 231 -21.00 -9.81 -14.62
C THR A 231 -19.74 -9.53 -13.82
N PHE A 232 -19.05 -8.42 -14.10
CA PHE A 232 -17.77 -8.10 -13.50
C PHE A 232 -17.62 -6.62 -13.16
N VAL A 233 -16.93 -6.32 -12.07
CA VAL A 233 -16.64 -4.96 -11.60
C VAL A 233 -15.15 -4.83 -11.32
N GLU A 234 -14.46 -4.07 -12.17
CA GLU A 234 -13.06 -3.70 -12.01
C GLU A 234 -12.94 -2.35 -11.29
N LEU A 235 -12.31 -2.33 -10.12
CA LEU A 235 -12.13 -1.13 -9.32
C LEU A 235 -10.65 -0.89 -9.03
N ASN A 236 -10.15 0.28 -9.39
CA ASN A 236 -8.77 0.71 -9.15
C ASN A 236 -8.73 1.94 -8.24
N ALA A 237 -7.96 1.90 -7.14
CA ALA A 237 -7.88 3.05 -6.23
C ALA A 237 -7.19 4.29 -6.85
N CYS A 238 -6.33 4.09 -7.86
CA CYS A 238 -5.56 5.15 -8.51
C CYS A 238 -6.20 5.56 -9.84
N SER A 239 -6.10 6.84 -10.19
CA SER A 239 -6.57 7.36 -11.48
C SER A 239 -5.78 6.77 -12.65
N GLY A 240 -6.47 6.42 -13.73
CA GLY A 240 -5.93 5.72 -14.89
C GLY A 240 -5.64 4.23 -14.65
N GLY A 241 -5.85 3.70 -13.45
CA GLY A 241 -5.40 2.37 -13.03
C GLY A 241 -4.00 2.39 -12.40
N CYS A 242 -3.28 1.27 -12.50
CA CYS A 242 -1.95 1.12 -11.91
C CYS A 242 -0.89 2.03 -12.55
N VAL A 243 -1.08 2.50 -13.79
CA VAL A 243 -0.22 3.51 -14.44
C VAL A 243 -0.16 4.85 -13.70
N GLY A 244 -1.21 5.22 -12.95
CA GLY A 244 -1.26 6.40 -12.11
C GLY A 244 -1.01 6.12 -10.63
N GLY A 245 -0.35 5.00 -10.30
CA GLY A 245 0.00 4.67 -8.93
C GLY A 245 0.91 5.71 -8.26
N THR A 246 0.84 5.84 -6.95
CA THR A 246 1.57 6.91 -6.22
C THR A 246 3.10 6.76 -6.24
N LEU A 247 3.62 5.60 -6.68
CA LEU A 247 5.05 5.36 -6.85
C LEU A 247 5.50 5.46 -8.31
N THR A 248 4.66 5.96 -9.22
CA THR A 248 5.01 6.18 -10.63
C THR A 248 5.57 7.58 -10.87
N VAL A 249 6.04 7.85 -12.10
CA VAL A 249 6.70 9.12 -12.48
C VAL A 249 5.90 9.89 -13.52
N GLU A 250 5.30 9.19 -14.47
CA GLU A 250 4.57 9.80 -15.58
C GLU A 250 3.16 10.22 -15.17
N ASN A 251 2.61 11.21 -15.87
CA ASN A 251 1.21 11.56 -15.74
C ASN A 251 0.30 10.36 -16.08
N ALA A 252 -0.66 10.05 -15.21
CA ALA A 252 -1.52 8.87 -15.33
C ALA A 252 -2.22 8.74 -16.70
N TYR A 253 -2.70 9.84 -17.28
CA TYR A 253 -3.43 9.83 -18.56
C TYR A 253 -2.48 9.65 -19.75
N ILE A 254 -1.28 10.25 -19.68
CA ILE A 254 -0.24 10.04 -20.68
C ILE A 254 0.26 8.60 -20.64
N ALA A 255 0.53 8.07 -19.45
CA ALA A 255 0.92 6.69 -19.24
C ALA A 255 -0.16 5.72 -19.77
N ALA A 256 -1.44 5.97 -19.49
CA ALA A 256 -2.54 5.17 -20.03
C ALA A 256 -2.57 5.16 -21.56
N ALA A 257 -2.34 6.32 -22.20
CA ALA A 257 -2.25 6.42 -23.66
C ALA A 257 -1.03 5.67 -24.23
N LYS A 258 0.12 5.72 -23.54
CA LYS A 258 1.32 4.96 -23.90
C LYS A 258 1.08 3.45 -23.84
N THR A 259 0.44 2.94 -22.78
CA THR A 259 0.04 1.53 -22.69
C THR A 259 -0.82 1.13 -23.88
N LYS A 260 -1.86 1.91 -24.21
CA LYS A 260 -2.75 1.63 -25.35
C LYS A 260 -1.99 1.56 -26.68
N ARG A 261 -0.95 2.40 -26.86
CA ARG A 261 -0.08 2.36 -28.04
C ARG A 261 0.80 1.10 -28.05
N LEU A 262 1.40 0.76 -26.91
CA LEU A 262 2.30 -0.37 -26.75
C LEU A 262 1.61 -1.71 -27.04
N VAL A 263 0.36 -1.87 -26.60
CA VAL A 263 -0.39 -3.14 -26.75
C VAL A 263 -1.01 -3.36 -28.13
N ARG A 264 -1.08 -2.33 -28.99
CA ARG A 264 -1.85 -2.38 -30.26
C ARG A 264 -1.47 -3.54 -31.16
N TYR A 265 -0.17 -3.83 -31.26
CA TYR A 265 0.37 -4.86 -32.15
C TYR A 265 0.92 -6.08 -31.40
N GLN A 266 0.63 -6.19 -30.11
CA GLN A 266 0.99 -7.38 -29.32
C GLN A 266 -0.01 -8.51 -29.57
N PRO A 267 0.41 -9.78 -29.46
CA PRO A 267 -0.52 -10.92 -29.48
C PRO A 267 -1.55 -10.80 -28.35
N VAL A 268 -2.70 -11.47 -28.47
CA VAL A 268 -3.79 -11.39 -27.48
C VAL A 268 -3.30 -11.81 -26.09
N SER A 269 -2.72 -13.00 -26.03
CA SER A 269 -2.03 -13.57 -24.88
C SER A 269 -0.89 -14.46 -25.39
N LYS A 270 0.12 -14.67 -24.54
CA LYS A 270 1.26 -15.56 -24.78
C LYS A 270 1.36 -16.66 -23.72
N ASN A 271 0.51 -16.66 -22.68
CA ASN A 271 0.61 -17.56 -21.54
C ASN A 271 -0.73 -18.24 -21.27
N HIS A 272 -0.67 -19.52 -20.97
CA HIS A 272 -1.81 -20.33 -20.53
C HIS A 272 -1.51 -21.04 -19.22
N LEU A 273 -2.55 -21.29 -18.42
CA LEU A 273 -2.45 -22.02 -17.15
C LEU A 273 -1.82 -23.41 -17.34
N SER A 274 -2.15 -24.09 -18.44
CA SER A 274 -1.60 -25.40 -18.81
C SER A 274 -0.07 -25.41 -18.94
N ASP A 275 0.52 -24.27 -19.28
CA ASP A 275 1.95 -24.16 -19.60
C ASP A 275 2.78 -23.76 -18.37
N ASN A 276 2.13 -23.54 -17.22
CA ASN A 276 2.76 -23.05 -15.99
C ASN A 276 2.48 -23.98 -14.81
N PRO A 277 3.00 -25.24 -14.84
CA PRO A 277 2.79 -26.23 -13.77
C PRO A 277 3.40 -25.82 -12.42
N GLU A 278 4.28 -24.81 -12.41
CA GLU A 278 4.84 -24.26 -11.18
C GLU A 278 3.79 -23.55 -10.31
N LEU A 279 2.71 -23.03 -10.92
CA LEU A 279 1.60 -22.40 -10.22
C LEU A 279 0.65 -23.48 -9.71
N LYS A 280 0.74 -23.84 -8.43
CA LYS A 280 0.03 -25.00 -7.88
C LYS A 280 -1.47 -24.75 -7.69
N ASN A 281 -1.81 -23.55 -7.23
CA ASN A 281 -3.19 -23.13 -7.03
C ASN A 281 -3.29 -21.63 -7.28
N ILE A 282 -4.14 -21.22 -8.22
CA ILE A 282 -4.35 -19.80 -8.52
C ILE A 282 -5.45 -19.16 -7.66
N TYR A 283 -6.30 -19.98 -7.04
CA TYR A 283 -7.36 -19.52 -6.15
C TYR A 283 -6.84 -19.22 -4.74
N TRP A 284 -7.60 -18.44 -3.99
CA TRP A 284 -7.33 -18.19 -2.58
C TRP A 284 -7.35 -19.47 -1.75
N ALA A 285 -6.44 -19.56 -0.80
CA ALA A 285 -6.41 -20.64 0.19
C ALA A 285 -7.33 -20.32 1.37
N ASP A 286 -7.47 -19.03 1.70
CA ASP A 286 -8.25 -18.53 2.83
C ASP A 286 -9.30 -17.52 2.38
N ASN A 287 -10.38 -17.42 3.14
CA ASN A 287 -11.38 -16.39 2.91
C ASN A 287 -10.88 -15.03 3.40
N VAL A 288 -11.24 -13.99 2.67
CA VAL A 288 -11.05 -12.62 3.13
C VAL A 288 -12.17 -12.27 4.10
N GLU A 289 -11.83 -11.85 5.33
CA GLU A 289 -12.81 -11.56 6.38
C GLU A 289 -13.02 -10.05 6.61
N TYR A 290 -14.22 -9.70 7.10
CA TYR A 290 -14.56 -8.36 7.57
C TYR A 290 -13.62 -7.89 8.69
N GLU A 291 -13.17 -6.65 8.61
CA GLU A 291 -12.30 -6.01 9.60
C GLU A 291 -13.03 -4.81 10.21
N PRO A 292 -13.58 -4.93 11.44
CA PRO A 292 -14.41 -3.90 12.08
C PRO A 292 -13.58 -2.72 12.63
N VAL A 293 -12.80 -2.05 11.79
CA VAL A 293 -11.89 -0.96 12.22
C VAL A 293 -12.69 0.23 12.80
N PHE A 294 -13.92 0.46 12.33
CA PHE A 294 -14.80 1.51 12.85
C PHE A 294 -15.46 1.18 14.19
N ARG A 295 -15.35 -0.05 14.70
CA ARG A 295 -15.83 -0.35 16.06
C ARG A 295 -14.80 0.16 17.06
N LEU A 296 -15.23 1.05 17.94
CA LEU A 296 -14.39 1.55 19.03
C LEU A 296 -14.25 0.50 20.14
N GLY A 297 -15.32 -0.22 20.47
CA GLY A 297 -15.33 -1.25 21.52
C GLY A 297 -15.79 -2.63 21.03
N ASN A 298 -15.52 -3.65 21.84
CA ASN A 298 -15.92 -5.04 21.59
C ASN A 298 -17.42 -5.27 21.80
N THR A 299 -18.08 -4.37 22.54
CA THR A 299 -19.52 -4.40 22.76
C THR A 299 -20.17 -3.08 22.34
N PHE A 300 -21.48 -3.11 22.10
CA PHE A 300 -22.25 -1.89 21.81
C PHE A 300 -22.13 -0.85 22.93
N LYS A 301 -22.24 -1.30 24.19
CA LYS A 301 -22.14 -0.41 25.37
C LYS A 301 -20.75 0.22 25.49
N GLU A 302 -19.71 -0.55 25.22
CA GLU A 302 -18.34 -0.04 25.21
C GLU A 302 -18.13 0.95 24.07
N SER A 303 -18.57 0.63 22.86
CA SER A 303 -18.50 1.53 21.70
C SER A 303 -19.20 2.86 21.97
N LEU A 304 -20.41 2.83 22.56
CA LEU A 304 -21.15 4.04 22.89
C LEU A 304 -20.42 4.91 23.93
N ARG A 305 -19.85 4.28 24.97
CA ARG A 305 -19.02 4.99 25.96
C ARG A 305 -17.79 5.63 25.32
N MET A 306 -17.13 4.91 24.41
CA MET A 306 -15.96 5.39 23.70
C MET A 306 -16.31 6.53 22.74
N MET A 307 -17.44 6.45 22.02
CA MET A 307 -17.95 7.56 21.21
C MET A 307 -18.14 8.84 22.02
N GLY A 308 -18.76 8.75 23.21
CA GLY A 308 -18.90 9.93 24.08
C GLY A 308 -17.55 10.53 24.49
N LYS A 309 -16.53 9.69 24.73
CA LYS A 309 -15.17 10.17 25.03
C LYS A 309 -14.48 10.77 23.82
N VAL A 310 -14.72 10.25 22.62
CA VAL A 310 -14.23 10.83 21.35
C VAL A 310 -14.80 12.22 21.16
N GLU A 311 -16.11 12.43 21.36
CA GLU A 311 -16.74 13.75 21.26
C GLU A 311 -16.15 14.74 22.26
N GLU A 312 -15.98 14.32 23.53
CA GLU A 312 -15.37 15.13 24.59
C GLU A 312 -13.94 15.58 24.25
N LEU A 313 -13.11 14.66 23.74
CA LEU A 313 -11.73 14.96 23.34
C LEU A 313 -11.69 15.82 22.07
N THR A 314 -12.55 15.54 21.10
CA THR A 314 -12.63 16.32 19.84
C THR A 314 -12.93 17.78 20.13
N ALA A 315 -13.82 18.06 21.09
CA ALA A 315 -14.15 19.42 21.51
C ALA A 315 -12.99 20.17 22.19
N GLN A 316 -11.98 19.45 22.71
CA GLN A 316 -10.77 20.05 23.31
C GLN A 316 -9.68 20.35 22.26
N PHE A 317 -9.80 19.78 21.07
CA PHE A 317 -8.86 19.99 19.98
C PHE A 317 -9.20 21.25 19.16
N PRO A 318 -8.22 21.84 18.46
CA PRO A 318 -8.40 23.12 17.77
C PRO A 318 -9.33 23.06 16.55
N GLY A 319 -9.79 21.88 16.12
CA GLY A 319 -10.71 21.72 14.99
C GLY A 319 -10.14 22.13 13.63
N LEU A 320 -8.81 22.13 13.48
CA LEU A 320 -8.12 22.59 12.27
C LEU A 320 -7.94 21.50 11.21
N ASP A 321 -8.07 20.22 11.59
CA ASP A 321 -7.86 19.06 10.71
C ASP A 321 -6.55 19.13 9.90
N CYS A 322 -5.48 19.63 10.53
CA CYS A 322 -4.24 20.00 9.85
C CYS A 322 -3.27 18.81 9.60
N GLY A 323 -3.56 17.62 10.13
CA GLY A 323 -2.73 16.43 9.90
C GLY A 323 -1.39 16.39 10.63
N SER A 324 -1.02 17.39 11.44
CA SER A 324 0.34 17.51 11.99
C SER A 324 0.74 16.42 12.99
N CYS A 325 -0.25 15.80 13.65
CA CYS A 325 -0.05 14.67 14.56
C CYS A 325 -0.06 13.30 13.85
N GLY A 326 -0.23 13.28 12.52
CA GLY A 326 -0.39 12.04 11.74
C GLY A 326 -1.83 11.56 11.58
N ALA A 327 -2.79 12.11 12.36
CA ALA A 327 -4.21 11.86 12.19
C ALA A 327 -4.85 12.90 11.23
N PRO A 328 -5.67 12.48 10.25
CA PRO A 328 -6.22 13.37 9.22
C PRO A 328 -7.22 14.40 9.75
N THR A 329 -7.90 14.10 10.86
CA THR A 329 -8.84 15.01 11.52
C THR A 329 -8.61 15.03 13.02
N CYS A 330 -9.04 16.09 13.70
CA CYS A 330 -9.03 16.17 15.16
C CYS A 330 -9.86 15.04 15.80
N GLN A 331 -10.95 14.64 15.16
CA GLN A 331 -11.75 13.49 15.60
C GLN A 331 -10.97 12.18 15.48
N THR A 332 -10.20 11.98 14.40
CA THR A 332 -9.37 10.76 14.26
C THR A 332 -8.32 10.67 15.36
N LEU A 333 -7.66 11.79 15.72
CA LEU A 333 -6.76 11.80 16.87
C LEU A 333 -7.49 11.43 18.17
N ALA A 334 -8.72 11.94 18.38
CA ALA A 334 -9.52 11.57 19.53
C ALA A 334 -9.88 10.08 19.56
N GLU A 335 -10.21 9.48 18.41
CA GLU A 335 -10.44 8.03 18.28
C GLU A 335 -9.18 7.24 18.64
N ASP A 336 -8.02 7.64 18.13
CA ASP A 336 -6.73 7.00 18.41
C ASP A 336 -6.38 7.07 19.91
N ILE A 337 -6.63 8.21 20.57
CA ILE A 337 -6.44 8.36 22.02
C ILE A 337 -7.39 7.44 22.81
N VAL A 338 -8.63 7.33 22.38
CA VAL A 338 -9.62 6.47 23.05
C VAL A 338 -9.29 4.99 22.88
N ARG A 339 -8.65 4.60 21.77
CA ARG A 339 -8.10 3.26 21.53
C ARG A 339 -6.78 3.01 22.28
N GLY A 340 -6.09 4.06 22.69
CA GLY A 340 -4.78 3.97 23.35
C GLY A 340 -3.59 3.97 22.39
N ASP A 341 -3.82 4.32 21.12
CA ASP A 341 -2.81 4.40 20.06
C ASP A 341 -2.10 5.77 20.01
N ALA A 342 -2.65 6.77 20.69
CA ALA A 342 -2.13 8.15 20.73
C ALA A 342 -2.35 8.81 22.10
N ALA A 343 -1.69 9.95 22.32
CA ALA A 343 -1.85 10.80 23.50
C ALA A 343 -2.37 12.21 23.11
N PRO A 344 -3.08 12.92 24.01
CA PRO A 344 -3.55 14.29 23.73
C PRO A 344 -2.44 15.25 23.31
N ASN A 345 -1.23 15.06 23.84
CA ASN A 345 -0.05 15.87 23.55
C ASN A 345 0.59 15.59 22.19
N ASP A 346 0.15 14.56 21.45
CA ASP A 346 0.57 14.36 20.07
C ASP A 346 0.06 15.50 19.17
N CYS A 347 -1.02 16.18 19.58
CA CYS A 347 -1.42 17.45 18.98
C CYS A 347 -0.46 18.58 19.40
N ILE A 348 0.30 19.10 18.44
CA ILE A 348 1.24 20.22 18.67
C ILE A 348 0.61 21.45 19.32
N TYR A 349 -0.68 21.71 19.06
CA TYR A 349 -1.39 22.86 19.65
C TYR A 349 -1.73 22.61 21.13
N VAL A 350 -2.16 21.39 21.46
CA VAL A 350 -2.44 20.99 22.85
C VAL A 350 -1.15 20.93 23.64
N LEU A 351 -0.09 20.34 23.08
CA LEU A 351 1.24 20.34 23.69
C LEU A 351 1.74 21.75 24.01
N ARG A 352 1.64 22.67 23.04
CA ARG A 352 2.06 24.07 23.26
C ARG A 352 1.25 24.75 24.36
N ALA A 353 -0.06 24.50 24.42
CA ALA A 353 -0.92 25.02 25.48
C ALA A 353 -0.53 24.44 26.85
N ASN A 354 -0.26 23.14 26.92
CA ASN A 354 0.17 22.45 28.14
C ASN A 354 1.54 22.93 28.63
N ILE A 355 2.52 23.06 27.75
CA ILE A 355 3.84 23.64 28.06
C ILE A 355 3.69 25.06 28.60
N ALA A 356 2.87 25.91 27.97
CA ALA A 356 2.64 27.28 28.43
C ALA A 356 1.97 27.32 29.81
N ASP A 357 1.03 26.42 30.09
CA ASP A 357 0.36 26.32 31.38
C ASP A 357 1.29 25.83 32.50
N LEU A 358 2.05 24.76 32.24
CA LEU A 358 3.07 24.25 33.16
C LEU A 358 4.13 25.33 33.46
N SER A 359 4.59 26.06 32.43
CA SER A 359 5.55 27.15 32.61
C SER A 359 4.97 28.25 33.50
N ARG A 360 3.70 28.64 33.31
CA ARG A 360 3.02 29.64 34.16
C ARG A 360 2.87 29.17 35.61
N LYS A 361 2.52 27.90 35.83
CA LYS A 361 2.42 27.29 37.17
C LYS A 361 3.77 27.27 37.88
N ILE A 362 4.84 26.90 37.17
CA ILE A 362 6.21 26.95 37.68
C ILE A 362 6.57 28.39 38.06
N SER A 363 6.38 29.36 37.15
CA SER A 363 6.63 30.78 37.42
C SER A 363 5.89 31.26 38.67
N HIS A 364 4.60 30.95 38.81
CA HIS A 364 3.80 31.35 39.97
C HIS A 364 4.31 30.76 41.29
N LEU A 365 4.79 29.52 41.30
CA LEU A 365 5.38 28.90 42.49
C LEU A 365 6.74 29.51 42.83
N THR A 366 7.52 29.91 41.81
CA THR A 366 8.84 30.52 42.00
C THR A 366 8.79 32.02 42.31
N GLU A 367 7.79 32.77 41.81
CA GLU A 367 7.65 34.21 42.05
C GLU A 367 7.12 34.53 43.45
N ASN A 368 6.40 33.60 44.09
CA ASN A 368 5.95 33.72 45.48
C ASN A 368 7.01 33.28 46.51
N ALA A 369 8.19 32.84 46.07
CA ALA A 369 9.32 32.54 46.93
C ALA A 369 10.07 33.84 47.27
N ASP A 370 9.71 34.46 48.40
CA ASP A 370 10.51 35.51 49.04
C ASP A 370 11.94 34.95 49.29
N PRO A 371 13.05 35.70 49.09
CA PRO A 371 14.40 35.19 49.33
C PRO A 371 14.64 34.67 50.76
N GLU A 372 13.82 35.08 51.71
CA GLU A 372 13.86 34.69 53.13
C GLU A 372 12.80 33.64 53.51
N ARG A 373 11.94 33.21 52.58
CA ARG A 373 10.82 32.29 52.84
C ARG A 373 11.04 30.98 52.13
N THR A 374 11.33 29.94 52.91
CA THR A 374 11.45 28.56 52.39
C THR A 374 10.09 28.14 51.81
N LEU A 375 10.10 27.60 50.58
CA LEU A 375 8.91 26.98 49.98
C LEU A 375 8.29 26.00 50.99
N SER A 376 6.97 25.97 51.07
CA SER A 376 6.33 24.91 51.85
C SER A 376 6.70 23.55 51.26
N GLU A 377 6.75 22.49 52.07
CA GLU A 377 7.01 21.13 51.56
C GLU A 377 6.02 20.73 50.46
N GLU A 378 4.81 21.28 50.49
CA GLU A 378 3.78 21.06 49.49
C GLU A 378 4.08 21.79 48.17
N ASP A 379 4.49 23.06 48.23
CA ASP A 379 4.86 23.86 47.05
C ASP A 379 6.13 23.32 46.39
N ASP A 380 7.12 22.89 47.19
CA ASP A 380 8.34 22.29 46.69
C ASP A 380 8.05 20.96 45.96
N ARG A 381 7.18 20.13 46.53
CA ARG A 381 6.73 18.89 45.88
C ARG A 381 5.98 19.17 44.58
N LEU A 382 5.15 20.21 44.55
CA LEU A 382 4.38 20.60 43.38
C LEU A 382 5.26 21.17 42.27
N LEU A 383 6.27 21.97 42.64
CA LEU A 383 7.28 22.49 41.72
C LEU A 383 8.08 21.36 41.06
N HIS A 384 8.60 20.41 41.86
CA HIS A 384 9.29 19.23 41.34
C HIS A 384 8.40 18.40 40.41
N LYS A 385 7.11 18.28 40.74
CA LYS A 385 6.13 17.59 39.89
C LYS A 385 5.97 18.30 38.53
N TYR A 386 5.73 19.60 38.51
CA TYR A 386 5.55 20.34 37.25
C TYR A 386 6.80 20.38 36.38
N ILE A 387 7.98 20.53 36.99
CA ILE A 387 9.26 20.45 36.26
C ILE A 387 9.41 19.07 35.62
N LYS A 388 9.13 18.00 36.38
CA LYS A 388 9.21 16.62 35.86
C LYS A 388 8.21 16.38 34.73
N GLU A 389 6.97 16.86 34.85
CA GLU A 389 5.95 16.77 33.80
C GLU A 389 6.41 17.50 32.53
N LEU A 390 6.91 18.74 32.67
CA LEU A 390 7.42 19.53 31.56
C LEU A 390 8.59 18.86 30.84
N THR A 391 9.57 18.34 31.59
CA THR A 391 10.72 17.62 31.00
C THR A 391 10.27 16.35 30.28
N THR A 392 9.29 15.63 30.84
CA THR A 392 8.75 14.40 30.23
C THR A 392 8.06 14.71 28.90
N GLU A 393 7.22 15.76 28.86
CA GLU A 393 6.54 16.18 27.63
C GLU A 393 7.53 16.61 26.55
N LEU A 394 8.54 17.42 26.90
CA LEU A 394 9.57 17.86 25.96
C LEU A 394 10.39 16.69 25.41
N THR A 395 10.74 15.72 26.27
CA THR A 395 11.48 14.52 25.87
C THR A 395 10.68 13.65 24.91
N SER A 396 9.37 13.51 25.15
CA SER A 396 8.46 12.77 24.26
C SER A 396 8.39 13.37 22.84
N PHE A 397 8.68 14.67 22.72
CA PHE A 397 8.72 15.40 21.45
C PHE A 397 10.12 15.51 20.84
N GLY A 398 11.09 14.74 21.35
CA GLY A 398 12.45 14.66 20.82
C GLY A 398 13.37 15.79 21.27
N VAL A 399 13.02 16.56 22.30
CA VAL A 399 13.93 17.51 22.94
C VAL A 399 14.81 16.72 23.94
N PRO A 400 16.13 16.59 23.72
CA PRO A 400 16.97 15.81 24.60
C PRO A 400 17.04 16.43 26.00
N ASP A 401 16.88 15.61 27.02
CA ASP A 401 17.07 16.00 28.42
C ASP A 401 18.55 16.36 28.64
N ARG A 402 18.82 17.63 28.96
CA ARG A 402 20.16 18.15 29.26
C ARG A 402 20.48 18.16 30.75
N SER A 403 19.61 17.63 31.61
CA SER A 403 19.86 17.55 33.05
C SER A 403 20.90 16.47 33.38
N GLY A 404 22.19 16.78 33.16
CA GLY A 404 23.29 15.93 33.63
C GLY A 404 24.64 16.02 32.91
N LYS A 405 24.83 16.89 31.91
CA LYS A 405 26.16 17.10 31.32
C LYS A 405 26.48 18.59 31.20
N GLU A 406 27.05 19.13 32.27
CA GLU A 406 28.07 20.16 32.12
C GLU A 406 29.31 19.47 31.53
N ASP A 407 29.47 19.50 30.21
CA ASP A 407 30.80 19.27 29.63
C ASP A 407 31.65 20.49 30.04
N PRO A 408 32.72 20.31 30.84
CA PRO A 408 33.58 21.43 31.17
C PRO A 408 34.23 21.91 29.86
N ILE A 409 34.09 23.20 29.60
CA ILE A 409 34.77 23.88 28.52
C ILE A 409 36.28 23.72 28.76
N THR A 410 36.93 22.90 27.92
CA THR A 410 38.39 22.92 27.69
C THR A 410 38.66 22.89 26.21
#